data_AF-A0A7K9TAH6-F1
#
_entry.id   AF-A0A7K9TAH6-F1
#
_cell.length_a   1.000
_cell.length_b   1.000
_cell.length_c   1.000
_cell.angle_alpha   90.00
_cell.angle_beta   90.00
_cell.angle_gamma   90.00
#
_symmetry.space_group_name_H-M   'P 1'
#
loop_
_entity.id
_entity.type
_entity.pdbx_description
1 polymer ?
#
loop_
_entity_poly.entity_id
_entity_poly.type
_entity_poly.pdbx_seq_one_letter_code
_entity_poly.pdbx_strand_id
1 'polypeptide(L)'
;MQDNLHIADNLETPTPDPQYLLDLPRCLYWGSSVLIVDVNEMPENIEAAAASLKTINLIQALGLKVYSMLKHETLVLTLDTVTFLEQKLLWHDTRYS
;
A
#
# COMPACT_ATOMS: atom_id res chain seq x y z
N MET A 1 -18.82 -3.08 -8.25
CA MET A 1 -18.26 -3.04 -6.89
C MET A 1 -16.78 -2.73 -7.04
N GLN A 2 -16.21 -1.79 -6.27
CA GLN A 2 -14.79 -1.45 -6.36
C GLN A 2 -14.05 -2.24 -5.26
N ASP A 3 -13.84 -3.54 -5.50
CA ASP A 3 -13.24 -4.48 -4.54
C ASP A 3 -11.70 -4.39 -4.54
N ASN A 4 -11.17 -3.16 -4.64
CA ASN A 4 -9.76 -2.90 -4.94
C ASN A 4 -8.97 -2.38 -3.72
N LEU A 5 -9.52 -2.53 -2.52
CA LEU A 5 -8.84 -2.25 -1.27
C LEU A 5 -8.50 -3.57 -0.58
N HIS A 6 -7.23 -3.79 -0.29
CA HIS A 6 -6.77 -4.98 0.42
C HIS A 6 -5.97 -4.58 1.66
N ILE A 7 -6.09 -5.40 2.70
CA ILE A 7 -5.34 -5.25 3.94
C ILE A 7 -4.30 -6.38 4.00
N ALA A 8 -3.07 -6.01 4.31
CA ALA A 8 -1.97 -6.94 4.55
C ALA A 8 -1.53 -6.85 6.02
N ASP A 9 -1.13 -7.97 6.61
CA ASP A 9 -0.62 -7.98 7.98
C ASP A 9 0.74 -7.28 8.06
N ASN A 10 1.65 -7.61 7.14
CA ASN A 10 2.96 -7.00 6.99
C ASN A 10 3.42 -7.00 5.52
N LEU A 11 4.58 -6.40 5.26
CA LEU A 11 5.21 -6.32 3.93
C LEU A 11 6.50 -7.14 3.84
N GLU A 12 6.66 -8.17 4.67
CA GLU A 12 7.84 -9.03 4.63
C GLU A 12 7.82 -9.88 3.36
N THR A 13 8.79 -9.67 2.47
CA THR A 13 8.97 -10.49 1.27
C THR A 13 10.16 -11.42 1.41
N PRO A 14 10.03 -12.68 0.96
CA PRO A 14 11.10 -13.69 1.09
C PRO A 14 12.30 -13.41 0.17
N THR A 15 12.11 -12.57 -0.84
CA THR A 15 13.11 -12.26 -1.87
C THR A 15 13.00 -10.79 -2.29
N PRO A 16 14.12 -10.14 -2.69
CA PRO A 16 14.13 -8.85 -3.36
C PRO A 16 13.83 -8.94 -4.87
N ASP A 17 13.48 -10.12 -5.40
CA ASP A 17 13.15 -10.32 -6.82
C ASP A 17 11.84 -9.60 -7.20
N PRO A 18 11.87 -8.65 -8.15
CA PRO A 18 10.67 -7.96 -8.65
C PRO A 18 9.61 -8.91 -9.23
N GLN A 19 10.00 -10.08 -9.75
CA GLN A 19 9.03 -11.06 -10.26
C GLN A 19 8.08 -11.55 -9.18
N TYR A 20 8.56 -11.71 -7.94
CA TYR A 20 7.72 -12.10 -6.81
C TYR A 20 6.56 -11.11 -6.62
N LEU A 21 6.83 -9.80 -6.66
CA LEU A 21 5.79 -8.78 -6.55
C LEU A 21 4.88 -8.70 -7.77
N LEU A 22 5.35 -9.03 -8.97
CA LEU A 22 4.52 -9.04 -10.19
C LEU A 22 3.56 -10.24 -10.24
N ASP A 23 3.94 -11.35 -9.64
CA ASP A 23 3.10 -12.57 -9.60
C ASP A 23 1.94 -12.43 -8.61
N LEU A 24 2.11 -11.66 -7.53
CA LEU A 24 1.06 -11.42 -6.53
C LEU A 24 -0.23 -10.81 -7.14
N PRO A 25 -0.19 -9.65 -7.85
CA PRO A 25 -1.37 -9.07 -8.49
C PRO A 25 -2.03 -9.98 -9.53
N ARG A 26 -1.25 -10.83 -10.21
CA ARG A 26 -1.77 -11.75 -11.23
C ARG A 26 -2.59 -12.88 -10.61
N CYS A 27 -2.10 -13.44 -9.51
CA CYS A 27 -2.80 -14.51 -8.79
C CYS A 27 -4.04 -13.99 -8.05
N LEU A 28 -4.01 -12.73 -7.61
CA LEU A 28 -5.05 -12.11 -6.78
C LEU A 28 -6.02 -11.19 -7.55
N TYR A 29 -5.84 -11.07 -8.87
CA TYR A 29 -6.64 -10.23 -9.77
C TYR A 29 -6.68 -8.73 -9.37
N TRP A 30 -5.59 -8.20 -8.83
CA TRP A 30 -5.47 -6.79 -8.39
C TRP A 30 -5.31 -5.77 -9.53
N GLY A 31 -5.48 -6.20 -10.78
CA GLY A 31 -5.36 -5.32 -11.93
C GLY A 31 -3.91 -4.96 -12.28
N SER A 32 -3.76 -3.86 -13.02
CA SER A 32 -2.52 -3.48 -13.72
C SER A 32 -1.60 -2.57 -12.89
N SER A 33 -2.12 -1.96 -11.82
CA SER A 33 -1.34 -1.04 -10.99
C SER A 33 -1.76 -1.11 -9.52
N VAL A 34 -0.77 -1.16 -8.64
CA VAL A 34 -0.95 -1.37 -7.20
C VAL A 34 -0.18 -0.31 -6.43
N LEU A 35 -0.86 0.34 -5.48
CA LEU A 35 -0.26 1.22 -4.50
C LEU A 35 -0.23 0.49 -3.16
N ILE A 36 0.97 0.25 -2.64
CA ILE A 36 1.18 -0.34 -1.32
C ILE A 36 1.59 0.77 -0.36
N VAL A 37 0.94 0.80 0.80
CA VAL A 37 1.12 1.84 1.82
C VAL A 37 1.44 1.20 3.15
N ASP A 38 2.54 1.66 3.76
CA ASP A 38 2.90 1.32 5.13
C ASP A 38 3.14 2.57 5.98
N VAL A 39 2.90 2.49 7.28
CA VAL A 39 3.21 3.54 8.24
C VAL A 39 4.63 3.39 8.80
N ASN A 40 5.15 2.16 8.81
CA ASN A 40 6.46 1.82 9.34
C ASN A 40 7.57 1.95 8.27
N GLU A 41 8.82 1.75 8.70
CA GLU A 41 9.94 1.58 7.76
C GLU A 41 9.72 0.33 6.91
N MET A 42 9.92 0.47 5.59
CA MET A 42 9.64 -0.62 4.67
C MET A 42 10.80 -1.63 4.67
N PRO A 43 10.52 -2.94 4.62
CA PRO A 43 11.57 -3.95 4.52
C PRO A 43 12.45 -3.77 3.27
N GLU A 44 13.76 -3.98 3.40
CA GLU A 44 14.72 -3.79 2.31
C GLU A 44 14.37 -4.62 1.06
N ASN A 45 13.88 -5.85 1.25
CA ASN A 45 13.52 -6.72 0.13
C ASN A 45 12.38 -6.16 -0.72
N ILE A 46 11.30 -5.64 -0.10
CA ILE A 46 10.16 -5.13 -0.85
C ILE A 46 10.51 -3.81 -1.53
N GLU A 47 11.30 -2.95 -0.87
CA GLU A 47 11.81 -1.72 -1.47
C GLU A 47 12.66 -2.01 -2.70
N ALA A 48 13.61 -2.93 -2.58
CA ALA A 48 14.49 -3.33 -3.68
C ALA A 48 13.70 -3.93 -4.85
N ALA A 49 12.72 -4.80 -4.55
CA ALA A 49 11.86 -5.41 -5.57
C ALA A 49 11.03 -4.35 -6.30
N ALA A 50 10.37 -3.45 -5.56
CA ALA A 50 9.48 -2.44 -6.14
C ALA A 50 10.24 -1.32 -6.87
N ALA A 51 11.48 -0.99 -6.50
CA ALA A 51 12.25 0.09 -7.11
C ALA A 51 12.44 -0.07 -8.64
N SER A 52 12.40 -1.30 -9.14
CA SER A 52 12.52 -1.60 -10.57
C SER A 52 11.18 -1.63 -11.32
N LEU A 53 10.06 -1.57 -10.61
CA LEU A 53 8.71 -1.71 -11.16
C LEU A 53 8.06 -0.34 -11.41
N LYS A 54 7.25 -0.26 -12.46
CA LYS A 54 6.45 0.95 -12.78
C LYS A 54 5.00 0.85 -12.35
N THR A 55 4.52 -0.39 -12.18
CA THR A 55 3.12 -0.72 -11.90
C THR A 55 2.84 -0.85 -10.42
N ILE A 56 3.86 -1.18 -9.61
CA ILE A 56 3.75 -1.34 -8.16
C ILE A 56 4.54 -0.22 -7.52
N ASN A 57 3.85 0.62 -6.75
CA ASN A 57 4.46 1.75 -6.05
C ASN A 57 4.32 1.57 -4.55
N LEU A 58 5.39 1.90 -3.84
CA LEU A 58 5.45 1.91 -2.38
C LEU A 58 5.46 3.36 -1.89
N ILE A 59 4.62 3.69 -0.91
CA ILE A 59 4.66 4.98 -0.23
C ILE A 59 4.46 4.82 1.27
N GLN A 60 5.01 5.75 2.04
CA GLN A 60 4.66 5.88 3.45
C GLN A 60 3.25 6.46 3.62
N ALA A 61 2.55 6.08 4.69
CA ALA A 61 1.20 6.54 5.01
C ALA A 61 1.09 8.08 5.10
N LEU A 62 2.15 8.75 5.58
CA LEU A 62 2.25 10.22 5.60
C LEU A 62 2.19 10.86 4.21
N GLY A 63 2.60 10.12 3.17
CA GLY A 63 2.58 10.55 1.77
C GLY A 63 1.29 10.20 1.02
N LEU A 64 0.33 9.54 1.68
CA LEU A 64 -0.92 9.10 1.04
C LEU A 64 -1.76 10.31 0.61
N LYS A 65 -2.14 10.33 -0.67
CA LYS A 65 -2.95 11.39 -1.29
C LYS A 65 -4.06 10.78 -2.12
N VAL A 66 -5.18 11.49 -2.23
CA VAL A 66 -6.30 11.08 -3.10
C VAL A 66 -5.85 10.88 -4.54
N TYR A 67 -4.97 11.76 -5.06
CA TYR A 67 -4.44 11.62 -6.41
C TYR A 67 -3.67 10.31 -6.63
N SER A 68 -2.83 9.89 -5.67
CA SER A 68 -2.12 8.61 -5.80
C SER A 68 -3.09 7.44 -5.66
N MET A 69 -4.11 7.52 -4.83
CA MET A 69 -5.16 6.49 -4.74
C MET A 69 -5.92 6.32 -6.06
N LEU A 70 -6.30 7.42 -6.72
CA LEU A 70 -7.05 7.36 -7.99
C LEU A 70 -6.18 6.97 -9.19
N LYS A 71 -4.87 7.17 -9.11
CA LYS A 71 -3.93 6.80 -10.17
C LYS A 71 -3.71 5.29 -10.28
N HIS A 72 -3.94 4.55 -9.20
CA HIS A 72 -3.75 3.10 -9.16
C HIS A 72 -5.10 2.39 -9.15
N GLU A 73 -5.14 1.20 -9.71
CA GLU A 73 -6.36 0.39 -9.70
C GLU A 73 -6.62 -0.19 -8.32
N THR A 74 -5.55 -0.61 -7.63
CA THR A 74 -5.61 -1.29 -6.34
C THR A 74 -4.79 -0.58 -5.27
N LEU A 75 -5.35 -0.52 -4.06
CA LEU A 75 -4.72 0.01 -2.85
C LEU A 75 -4.53 -1.11 -1.83
N VAL A 76 -3.30 -1.28 -1.33
CA VAL A 76 -2.95 -2.22 -0.27
C VAL A 76 -2.46 -1.43 0.93
N LEU A 77 -3.09 -1.63 2.09
CA LEU A 77 -2.72 -0.99 3.36
C LEU A 77 -2.25 -2.05 4.35
N THR A 78 -1.20 -1.77 5.12
CA THR A 78 -0.89 -2.61 6.29
C THR A 78 -1.91 -2.40 7.41
N LEU A 79 -2.08 -3.39 8.30
CA LEU A 79 -2.94 -3.26 9.49
C LEU A 79 -2.57 -2.03 10.34
N ASP A 80 -1.27 -1.79 10.50
CA ASP A 80 -0.76 -0.61 11.22
C ASP A 80 -1.14 0.68 10.51
N THR A 81 -1.10 0.70 9.17
CA THR A 81 -1.54 1.85 8.38
C THR A 81 -3.02 2.14 8.54
N VAL A 82 -3.86 1.10 8.57
CA VAL A 82 -5.31 1.28 8.80
C VAL A 82 -5.54 1.92 10.16
N THR A 83 -4.91 1.39 11.21
CA THR A 83 -5.01 1.92 12.57
C THR A 83 -4.53 3.38 12.63
N PHE A 84 -3.42 3.70 11.99
CA PHE A 84 -2.87 5.04 11.91
C PHE A 84 -3.84 6.03 11.22
N LEU A 85 -4.39 5.64 10.07
CA LEU A 85 -5.30 6.48 9.31
C LEU A 85 -6.62 6.72 10.06
N GLU A 86 -7.20 5.69 10.66
CA GLU A 86 -8.41 5.81 11.48
C GLU A 86 -8.21 6.80 12.62
N GLN A 87 -7.12 6.68 13.38
CA GLN A 87 -6.82 7.61 14.47
C GLN A 87 -6.67 9.05 14.00
N LYS A 88 -5.96 9.29 12.89
CA LYS A 88 -5.72 10.64 12.37
C LYS A 88 -6.97 11.27 11.78
N LEU A 89 -7.77 10.51 11.03
CA LEU A 89 -8.96 11.01 10.38
C LEU A 89 -10.08 11.27 11.40
N LEU A 90 -10.36 10.32 12.29
CA LEU A 90 -11.42 10.45 13.30
C LEU A 90 -11.11 11.49 14.37
N TRP A 91 -9.82 11.79 14.62
CA TRP A 91 -9.45 12.90 15.51
C TRP A 91 -10.03 14.24 15.05
N HIS A 92 -10.19 14.46 13.74
CA HIS A 92 -10.76 15.70 13.22
C HIS A 92 -12.26 15.86 13.51
N ASP A 93 -12.99 14.78 13.78
CA ASP A 93 -14.42 14.82 14.11
C ASP A 93 -14.68 15.26 15.56
N THR A 94 -13.67 15.11 16.43
CA THR A 94 -13.82 15.31 17.89
C THR A 94 -13.04 16.52 18.42
N ARG A 95 -12.16 17.12 17.62
CA ARG A 95 -11.35 18.28 18.04
C ARG A 95 -12.19 19.56 18.11
N TYR A 96 -11.92 20.39 19.13
CA TYR A 96 -12.47 21.74 19.23
C TYR A 96 -11.85 22.66 18.17
N SER A 97 -12.63 23.64 17.69
CA SER A 97 -12.19 24.63 16.69
C SER A 97 -11.36 25.76 17.30
#